data_AF-A0A920H4M6-F1
#
_entry.id   AF-A0A920H4M6-F1
#
_cell.length_a   1.000
_cell.length_b   1.000
_cell.length_c   1.000
_cell.angle_alpha   90.00
_cell.angle_beta   90.00
_cell.angle_gamma   90.00
#
_symmetry.space_group_name_H-M   'P 1'
#
loop_
_entity.id
_entity.type
_entity.pdbx_description
1 polymer ?
#
loop_
_entity_poly.entity_id
_entity_poly.type
_entity_poly.pdbx_seq_one_letter_code
_entity_poly.pdbx_strand_id
1 'polypeptide(L)'
;MPKSGYAANSQAKVCAHAVVSSLNDVATGIPSYVNTCYSLVAPDYAISVAAVYRLADDKSKINKVSGGLTPVDATDEARRREVQYAYSWYDNIVADMFA
;
A
#
# COMPACT_ATOMS: atom_id res chain seq x y z
N MET A 1 4.41 9.27 1.60
CA MET A 1 4.34 7.80 1.40
C MET A 1 5.77 7.25 1.39
N PRO A 2 6.03 6.03 1.89
CA PRO A 2 7.36 5.42 1.81
C PRO A 2 7.74 5.07 0.36
N LYS A 3 9.04 4.92 0.10
CA LYS A 3 9.57 4.45 -1.20
C LYS A 3 9.56 2.92 -1.23
N SER A 4 8.41 2.33 -1.54
CA SER A 4 8.19 0.87 -1.52
C SER A 4 7.52 0.40 -2.82
N GLY A 5 7.54 -0.92 -3.06
CA GLY A 5 6.81 -1.53 -4.17
C GLY A 5 5.30 -1.29 -4.11
N TYR A 6 4.69 -1.38 -2.91
CA TYR A 6 3.25 -1.12 -2.76
C TYR A 6 2.90 0.35 -3.03
N ALA A 7 3.67 1.29 -2.52
CA ALA A 7 3.46 2.71 -2.80
C ALA A 7 3.60 3.01 -4.30
N ALA A 8 4.59 2.42 -4.97
CA ALA A 8 4.79 2.57 -6.41
C ALA A 8 3.60 2.02 -7.21
N ASN A 9 3.12 0.81 -6.91
CA ASN A 9 1.94 0.22 -7.55
C ASN A 9 0.69 1.10 -7.35
N SER A 10 0.45 1.57 -6.12
CA SER A 10 -0.70 2.41 -5.80
C SER A 10 -0.66 3.75 -6.55
N GLN A 11 0.52 4.37 -6.67
CA GLN A 11 0.72 5.60 -7.43
C GLN A 11 0.56 5.38 -8.94
N ALA A 12 1.05 4.25 -9.45
CA ALA A 12 0.94 3.90 -10.87
C ALA A 12 -0.53 3.78 -11.30
N LYS A 13 -1.39 3.16 -10.49
CA LYS A 13 -2.84 3.07 -10.76
C LYS A 13 -3.52 4.43 -10.82
N VAL A 14 -3.21 5.32 -9.88
CA VAL A 14 -3.72 6.70 -9.89
C VAL A 14 -3.22 7.47 -11.10
N CYS A 15 -1.93 7.35 -11.43
CA CYS A 15 -1.33 7.99 -12.59
C CYS A 15 -1.97 7.51 -13.90
N ALA A 16 -2.11 6.20 -14.08
CA ALA A 16 -2.73 5.61 -15.25
C ALA A 16 -4.17 6.11 -15.46
N HIS A 17 -4.97 6.16 -14.40
CA HIS A 17 -6.32 6.72 -14.46
C HIS A 17 -6.32 8.20 -14.84
N ALA A 18 -5.41 9.00 -14.27
CA ALA A 18 -5.29 10.42 -14.59
C ALA A 18 -4.89 10.66 -16.05
N VAL A 19 -3.95 9.86 -16.59
CA VAL A 19 -3.56 9.91 -18.01
C VAL A 19 -4.75 9.58 -18.91
N VAL A 20 -5.46 8.48 -18.66
CA VAL A 20 -6.65 8.11 -19.44
C VAL A 20 -7.72 9.19 -19.35
N SER A 21 -7.96 9.75 -18.16
CA SER A 21 -8.94 10.82 -17.96
C SER A 21 -8.57 12.07 -18.75
N SER A 22 -7.30 12.47 -18.72
CA SER A 22 -6.78 13.60 -19.48
C SER A 22 -6.86 13.39 -20.99
N LEU A 23 -6.63 12.17 -21.48
CA LEU A 23 -6.71 11.86 -22.91
C LEU A 23 -8.16 11.84 -23.45
N ASN A 24 -9.15 11.71 -22.58
CA ASN A 24 -10.56 11.66 -22.93
C ASN A 24 -11.33 12.92 -22.50
N ASP A 25 -10.62 13.98 -22.08
CA ASP A 25 -11.22 15.23 -21.60
C ASP A 25 -12.26 15.05 -20.48
N VAL A 26 -12.08 14.03 -19.63
CA VAL A 26 -12.94 13.78 -18.46
C VAL A 26 -12.25 14.19 -17.17
N ALA A 27 -13.05 14.62 -16.19
CA ALA A 27 -12.54 15.01 -14.88
C ALA A 27 -11.83 13.82 -14.19
N THR A 28 -10.60 14.06 -13.73
CA THR A 28 -9.90 13.05 -12.92
C THR A 28 -10.54 12.96 -11.54
N GLY A 29 -10.84 11.73 -11.11
CA GLY A 29 -11.39 11.46 -9.78
C GLY A 29 -10.44 11.83 -8.63
N ILE A 30 -10.96 11.89 -7.40
CA ILE A 30 -10.15 12.13 -6.20
C ILE A 30 -9.34 10.86 -5.89
N PRO A 31 -8.00 10.94 -5.83
CA PRO A 31 -7.18 9.76 -5.67
C PRO A 31 -7.15 9.26 -4.22
N SER A 32 -7.00 7.95 -4.07
CA SER A 32 -6.73 7.25 -2.81
C SER A 32 -5.47 6.41 -2.98
N TYR A 33 -4.64 6.34 -1.93
CA TYR A 33 -3.41 5.56 -1.98
C TYR A 33 -3.26 4.65 -0.75
N VAL A 34 -2.54 3.56 -0.92
CA VAL A 34 -2.27 2.59 0.14
C VAL A 34 -0.83 2.11 0.07
N ASN A 35 -0.28 1.77 1.24
CA ASN A 35 0.99 1.08 1.37
C ASN A 35 0.92 0.09 2.52
N THR A 36 1.48 -1.10 2.31
CA THR A 36 1.96 -1.98 3.38
C THR A 36 3.37 -2.44 3.04
N CYS A 37 4.29 -2.37 4.00
CA CYS A 37 5.59 -3.05 3.91
C CYS A 37 5.62 -4.15 4.98
N TYR A 38 5.80 -5.38 4.54
CA TYR A 38 6.06 -6.52 5.42
C TYR A 38 7.56 -6.74 5.58
N SER A 39 7.97 -7.20 6.77
CA SER A 39 9.33 -7.59 7.09
C SER A 39 9.30 -8.96 7.78
N LEU A 40 9.85 -9.98 7.13
CA LEU A 40 10.09 -11.27 7.77
C LEU A 40 11.37 -11.17 8.61
N VAL A 41 11.25 -11.30 9.92
CA VAL A 41 12.37 -11.24 10.86
C VAL A 41 12.94 -12.64 11.09
N ALA A 42 12.08 -13.65 11.12
CA ALA A 42 12.41 -15.07 11.22
C ALA A 42 11.36 -15.91 10.44
N PRO A 43 11.57 -17.22 10.23
CA PRO A 43 10.67 -18.06 9.45
C PRO A 43 9.20 -18.04 9.91
N ASP A 44 8.94 -17.85 11.21
CA ASP A 44 7.60 -17.80 11.79
C ASP A 44 7.31 -16.45 12.48
N TYR A 45 8.09 -15.41 12.16
CA TYR A 45 7.97 -14.09 12.76
C TYR A 45 8.04 -12.99 11.70
N ALA A 46 6.93 -12.30 11.47
CA ALA A 46 6.89 -11.11 10.63
C ALA A 46 6.19 -9.94 11.31
N ILE A 47 6.51 -8.75 10.81
CA ILE A 47 5.93 -7.48 11.21
C ILE A 47 5.58 -6.66 9.96
N SER A 48 4.72 -5.67 10.11
CA SER A 48 4.31 -4.80 9.01
C SER A 48 4.10 -3.37 9.44
N VAL A 49 4.19 -2.48 8.44
CA VAL A 49 3.76 -1.09 8.54
C VAL A 49 2.78 -0.80 7.42
N ALA A 50 1.55 -0.42 7.79
CA ALA A 50 0.48 -0.11 6.86
C ALA A 50 0.04 1.34 6.97
N ALA A 51 -0.38 1.93 5.86
CA ALA A 51 -0.92 3.28 5.82
C ALA A 51 -1.89 3.47 4.65
N VAL A 52 -2.99 4.18 4.93
CA VAL A 52 -3.92 4.70 3.92
C VAL A 52 -3.67 6.20 3.80
N TYR A 53 -3.64 6.69 2.56
CA TYR A 53 -3.38 8.09 2.26
C TYR A 53 -4.47 8.69 1.38
N ARG A 54 -4.72 9.99 1.57
CA ARG A 54 -5.61 10.80 0.73
C ARG A 54 -4.91 12.09 0.32
N LEU A 55 -5.27 12.62 -0.84
CA LEU A 55 -4.91 13.98 -1.23
C LEU A 55 -5.62 14.97 -0.30
N ALA A 56 -4.92 16.00 0.17
CA ALA A 56 -5.51 17.08 0.94
C ALA A 56 -6.56 17.85 0.11
N ASP A 57 -7.56 18.45 0.75
CA ASP A 57 -8.62 19.21 0.07
C ASP A 57 -8.06 20.39 -0.73
N ASP A 58 -7.00 21.03 -0.23
CA ASP A 58 -6.25 22.09 -0.89
C ASP A 58 -5.28 21.60 -1.99
N LYS A 59 -5.23 20.28 -2.22
CA LYS A 59 -4.36 19.58 -3.17
C LYS A 59 -2.85 19.79 -2.96
N SER A 60 -2.43 20.32 -1.82
CA SER A 60 -1.02 20.66 -1.55
C SER A 60 -0.13 19.45 -1.30
N LYS A 61 -0.69 18.36 -0.75
CA LYS A 61 0.07 17.18 -0.31
C LYS A 61 -0.80 15.94 -0.16
N ILE A 62 -0.14 14.78 -0.10
CA ILE A 62 -0.74 13.50 0.25
C ILE A 62 -0.55 13.26 1.75
N ASN A 63 -1.65 13.14 2.49
CA ASN A 63 -1.65 12.94 3.94
C ASN A 63 -1.94 11.49 4.31
N LYS A 64 -1.26 10.97 5.34
CA LYS A 64 -1.65 9.71 5.98
C LYS A 64 -2.94 9.96 6.76
N VAL A 65 -3.98 9.16 6.50
CA VAL A 65 -5.28 9.27 7.19
C VAL A 65 -5.57 8.08 8.11
N SER A 66 -4.90 6.95 7.92
CA SER A 66 -5.02 5.76 8.77
C SER A 66 -3.81 4.84 8.63
N GLY A 67 -3.74 3.83 9.49
CA GLY A 67 -2.74 2.75 9.49
C GLY A 67 -1.79 2.79 10.68
N GLY A 68 -0.97 1.76 10.82
CA GLY A 68 -0.11 1.56 11.98
C GLY A 68 0.98 0.53 11.72
N LEU A 69 1.73 0.25 12.78
CA LEU A 69 2.66 -0.87 12.85
C LEU A 69 1.95 -2.06 13.46
N THR A 70 2.44 -3.27 13.21
CA THR A 70 2.12 -4.39 14.09
C THR A 70 2.43 -3.99 15.53
N PRO A 71 1.48 -4.10 16.48
CA PRO A 71 1.70 -3.72 17.88
C PRO A 71 2.92 -4.42 18.46
N VAL A 72 3.65 -3.76 19.36
CA VAL A 72 4.87 -4.33 19.98
C VAL A 72 4.52 -5.60 20.77
N ASP A 73 3.36 -5.61 21.41
CA ASP A 73 2.77 -6.67 22.21
C ASP A 73 1.89 -7.65 21.40
N ALA A 74 1.96 -7.62 20.07
CA ALA A 74 1.23 -8.55 19.23
C ALA A 74 1.61 -10.02 19.55
N THR A 75 0.60 -10.88 19.64
CA THR A 75 0.76 -12.30 19.99
C THR A 75 1.61 -13.05 18.97
N ASP A 76 2.25 -14.14 19.40
CA ASP A 76 3.01 -15.02 18.50
C ASP A 76 2.16 -15.51 17.31
N GLU A 77 0.88 -15.78 17.53
CA GLU A 77 -0.04 -16.17 16.45
C GLU A 77 -0.21 -15.04 15.42
N ALA A 78 -0.33 -13.78 15.87
CA ALA A 78 -0.39 -12.64 14.96
C ALA A 78 0.91 -12.53 14.13
N ARG A 79 2.07 -12.67 14.77
CA ARG A 79 3.38 -12.64 14.08
C ARG A 79 3.53 -13.77 13.05
N ARG A 80 3.08 -14.99 13.38
CA ARG A 80 3.07 -16.13 12.45
C ARG A 80 2.14 -15.91 11.27
N ARG A 81 0.95 -15.34 11.51
CA ARG A 81 0.00 -15.00 10.42
C ARG A 81 0.56 -13.94 9.49
N GLU A 82 1.29 -12.94 10.01
CA GLU A 82 1.93 -11.94 9.15
C GLU A 82 2.95 -12.53 8.18
N VAL A 83 3.61 -13.64 8.50
CA VAL A 83 4.49 -14.34 7.54
C VAL A 83 3.68 -14.80 6.32
N GLN A 84 2.54 -15.45 6.56
CA GLN A 84 1.68 -15.95 5.49
C GLN A 84 1.08 -14.79 4.68
N TYR A 85 0.70 -13.70 5.33
CA TYR A 85 0.23 -12.49 4.66
C TYR A 85 1.33 -11.81 3.85
N ALA A 86 2.58 -11.84 4.29
CA ALA A 86 3.71 -11.29 3.55
C ALA A 86 3.98 -12.05 2.25
N TYR A 87 3.98 -13.39 2.29
CA TYR A 87 4.09 -14.21 1.07
C TYR A 87 2.90 -14.00 0.15
N SER A 88 1.69 -14.02 0.70
CA SER A 88 0.47 -13.74 -0.07
C SER A 88 0.51 -12.36 -0.73
N TRP A 89 1.02 -11.34 -0.02
CA TRP A 89 1.19 -10.01 -0.57
C TRP A 89 2.16 -9.99 -1.74
N TYR A 90 3.30 -10.68 -1.62
CA TYR A 90 4.30 -10.76 -2.68
C TYR A 90 3.71 -11.38 -3.95
N ASP A 91 3.08 -12.55 -3.84
CA ASP A 91 2.49 -13.25 -4.98
C ASP A 91 1.41 -12.40 -5.65
N ASN A 92 0.51 -11.81 -4.85
CA ASN A 92 -0.58 -11.01 -5.37
C ASN A 92 -0.11 -9.69 -6.00
N ILE A 93 0.87 -9.00 -5.41
CA ILE A 93 1.32 -7.72 -5.96
C ILE A 93 2.16 -7.92 -7.22
N VAL A 94 2.91 -9.01 -7.33
CA VAL A 94 3.60 -9.40 -8.56
C VAL A 94 2.59 -9.73 -9.66
N ALA A 95 1.57 -10.53 -9.37
CA ALA A 95 0.52 -10.85 -10.32
C ALA A 95 -0.23 -9.58 -10.79
N ASP A 96 -0.63 -8.70 -9.87
CA ASP A 96 -1.30 -7.43 -10.19
C ASP A 96 -0.46 -6.49 -11.08
N MET A 97 0.87 -6.56 -10.99
CA MET A 97 1.75 -5.72 -11.81
C MET A 97 2.07 -6.29 -13.18
N PHE A 98 2.08 -7.61 -13.34
CA PHE A 98 2.75 -8.25 -14.49
C PHE A 98 1.96 -9.38 -15.18
N ALA A 99 0.81 -9.81 -14.64
CA ALA A 99 -0.07 -10.78 -15.31
C ALA A 99 -1.10 -10.07 -16.20
#